data_AF-B6VGH2-F1
#
_entry.id   AF-B6VGH2-F1
#
_cell.length_a   1.000
_cell.length_b   1.000
_cell.length_c   1.000
_cell.angle_alpha   90.00
_cell.angle_beta   90.00
_cell.angle_gamma   90.00
#
_symmetry.space_group_name_H-M   'P 1'
#
loop_
_entity.id
_entity.type
_entity.pdbx_description
1 polymer ?
#
loop_
_entity_poly.entity_id
_entity_poly.type
_entity_poly.pdbx_seq_one_letter_code
_entity_poly.pdbx_strand_id
1 'polypeptide(L)' 'LGSARLPLSIRFFMVAILFLLFDLEVAILLPLTWSIHTINPMKTITCTITVFLLLLIGLSYE' A
#
# COMPACT_ATOMS: atom_id res chain seq x y z
N LEU A 1 -10.13 -10.76 -37.52
CA LEU A 1 -10.03 -9.82 -36.38
C LEU A 1 -10.65 -10.53 -35.17
N GLY A 2 -9.98 -11.45 -34.49
CA GLY A 2 -8.79 -11.20 -33.68
C GLY A 2 -9.21 -10.98 -32.21
N SER A 3 -9.83 -11.98 -31.57
CA SER A 3 -10.17 -11.94 -30.14
C SER A 3 -8.92 -12.16 -29.30
N ALA A 4 -8.12 -11.11 -29.15
CA ALA A 4 -6.96 -11.02 -28.25
C ALA A 4 -7.37 -10.86 -26.77
N ARG A 5 -8.46 -11.52 -26.35
CA ARG A 5 -8.85 -11.62 -24.95
C ARG A 5 -8.51 -13.04 -24.49
N LEU A 6 -7.21 -13.29 -24.31
CA LEU A 6 -6.82 -14.44 -23.51
C LEU A 6 -7.41 -14.27 -22.10
N PRO A 7 -7.90 -15.34 -21.49
CA PRO A 7 -8.44 -15.28 -20.14
C PRO A 7 -7.36 -14.77 -19.18
N LEU A 8 -7.71 -13.74 -18.41
CA LEU A 8 -6.84 -13.18 -17.39
C LEU A 8 -6.59 -14.27 -16.33
N SER A 9 -5.33 -14.66 -16.16
CA SER A 9 -4.92 -15.58 -15.11
C SER A 9 -4.96 -14.86 -13.76
N ILE A 10 -5.93 -15.24 -12.92
CA ILE A 10 -6.18 -14.68 -11.57
C ILE A 10 -4.91 -14.67 -10.69
N ARG A 11 -4.01 -15.64 -10.87
CA ARG A 11 -2.72 -15.70 -10.17
C ARG A 11 -1.84 -14.47 -10.44
N PHE A 12 -1.83 -13.96 -11.68
CA PHE A 12 -1.06 -12.76 -12.02
C PHE A 12 -1.76 -11.48 -11.53
N PHE A 13 -3.08 -11.50 -11.39
CA PHE A 13 -3.85 -10.38 -10.84
C PHE A 13 -3.57 -10.17 -9.35
N MET A 14 -3.55 -11.24 -8.55
CA MET A 14 -3.17 -11.17 -7.13
C MET A 14 -1.75 -10.62 -6.92
N VAL A 15 -0.79 -11.01 -7.77
CA VAL A 15 0.58 -10.48 -7.72
C VAL A 15 0.62 -8.97 -8.01
N ALA A 16 -0.22 -8.48 -8.94
CA ALA A 16 -0.29 -7.06 -9.25
C ALA A 16 -0.89 -6.24 -8.08
N ILE A 17 -1.89 -6.77 -7.37
CA ILE A 17 -2.44 -6.14 -6.17
C ILE A 17 -1.41 -6.10 -5.04
N LEU A 18 -0.70 -7.21 -4.82
CA LEU A 18 0.34 -7.29 -3.80
C LEU A 18 1.50 -6.31 -4.10
N PHE A 19 1.90 -6.18 -5.38
CA PHE A 19 2.88 -5.18 -5.81
C PHE A 19 2.40 -3.74 -5.56
N LEU A 20 1.14 -3.43 -5.89
CA LEU A 20 0.54 -2.12 -5.64
C LEU A 20 0.49 -1.79 -4.13
N LEU A 21 0.09 -2.76 -3.29
CA LEU A 21 0.05 -2.60 -1.84
C LEU A 21 1.43 -2.38 -1.24
N PHE A 22 2.44 -3.12 -1.72
CA PHE A 22 3.82 -2.94 -1.27
C PHE A 22 4.39 -1.57 -1.66
N ASP A 23 4.08 -1.08 -2.87
CA ASP A 23 4.48 0.27 -3.31
C ASP A 23 3.81 1.36 -2.44
N LEU A 24 2.54 1.16 -2.08
CA LEU A 24 1.80 2.06 -1.18
C LEU A 24 2.38 2.07 0.25
N GLU A 25 2.79 0.91 0.77
CA GLU A 25 3.39 0.78 2.10
C GLU A 25 4.70 1.60 2.19
N VAL A 26 5.56 1.52 1.17
CA VAL A 26 6.78 2.30 1.08
C VAL A 26 6.48 3.80 0.95
N ALA A 27 5.48 4.18 0.16
CA ALA A 27 5.06 5.58 0.02
C ALA A 27 4.58 6.18 1.36
N ILE A 28 3.87 5.39 2.18
CA ILE A 28 3.37 5.82 3.51
C ILE A 28 4.50 5.88 4.56
N LEU A 29 5.57 5.12 4.38
CA LEU A 29 6.77 5.18 5.22
C LEU A 29 7.57 6.48 5.03
N LEU A 30 7.53 7.09 3.84
CA LEU A 30 8.24 8.33 3.53
C LEU A 30 7.84 9.52 4.44
N PRO A 31 6.54 9.80 4.69
CA PRO A 31 6.10 10.79 5.66
C PRO A 31 6.65 10.59 7.08
N LEU A 32 6.92 9.36 7.51
CA LEU A 32 7.49 9.08 8.84
C LEU A 32 8.88 9.68 8.98
N THR A 33 9.72 9.54 7.94
CA THR A 33 11.09 10.09 7.92
C THR A 33 11.08 11.62 7.90
N TRP A 34 10.09 12.21 7.21
CA TRP A 34 9.97 13.66 7.10
C TRP A 34 9.22 14.32 8.27
N SER A 35 8.42 13.53 9.01
CA SER A 35 7.62 13.99 10.16
C SER A 35 8.44 14.72 11.21
N ILE A 36 9.70 14.32 11.41
CA ILE A 36 10.64 14.91 12.36
C ILE A 36 10.82 16.43 12.14
N HIS A 37 10.64 16.90 10.90
CA HIS A 37 10.80 18.32 10.54
C HIS A 37 9.48 19.12 10.60
N THR A 38 8.37 18.51 11.01
CA THR A 38 7.06 19.18 11.02
C THR A 38 6.71 19.80 12.38
N ILE A 39 5.81 20.79 12.38
CA ILE A 39 5.34 21.51 13.57
C ILE A 39 4.69 20.59 14.62
N ASN A 40 4.15 19.44 14.22
CA ASN A 40 3.57 18.47 15.14
C ASN A 40 3.90 17.03 14.73
N PRO A 41 5.11 16.53 15.05
CA PRO A 41 5.58 15.23 14.59
C PRO A 41 4.73 14.08 15.14
N MET A 42 4.21 14.22 16.37
CA MET A 42 3.40 13.19 17.00
C MET A 42 2.08 12.94 16.28
N LYS A 43 1.42 13.99 15.80
CA LYS A 43 0.17 13.85 15.03
C LYS A 43 0.39 13.14 13.70
N THR A 44 1.46 13.49 12.99
CA THR A 44 1.79 12.88 11.70
C THR A 44 2.17 11.40 11.90
N ILE A 45 3.00 11.09 12.89
CA ILE A 45 3.40 9.72 13.21
C ILE A 45 2.19 8.85 13.58
N THR A 46 1.30 9.32 14.46
CA THR A 46 0.11 8.54 14.85
C THR A 46 -0.82 8.29 13.66
N CYS A 47 -1.04 9.30 12.81
CA CYS A 47 -1.82 9.15 11.58
C CYS A 47 -1.20 8.10 10.65
N THR A 48 0.09 8.21 10.34
CA THR A 48 0.80 7.27 9.47
C THR A 48 0.75 5.83 10.00
N ILE A 49 0.95 5.63 11.31
CA ILE A 49 0.90 4.29 11.92
C ILE A 49 -0.53 3.70 11.88
N THR A 50 -1.57 4.50 12.11
CA THR A 50 -2.95 3.99 12.05
C THR A 50 -3.33 3.50 10.65
N VAL A 51 -2.93 4.21 9.60
CA VAL A 51 -3.17 3.80 8.21
C VAL A 51 -2.35 2.56 7.86
N PHE A 52 -1.09 2.50 8.29
CA PHE A 52 -0.22 1.34 8.08
C PHE A 52 -0.79 0.06 8.71
N LEU A 53 -1.28 0.15 9.96
CA LEU A 53 -1.91 -0.99 10.63
C LEU A 53 -3.19 -1.47 9.92
N LEU A 54 -3.99 -0.54 9.38
CA LEU A 54 -5.19 -0.89 8.63
C LEU A 54 -4.85 -1.64 7.33
N LEU A 55 -3.78 -1.24 6.63
CA LEU A 55 -3.28 -1.94 5.45
C LEU A 55 -2.75 -3.34 5.79
N LEU A 56 -2.01 -3.49 6.90
CA LEU A 56 -1.56 -4.82 7.36
C LEU A 56 -2.73 -5.76 7.66
N ILE A 57 -3.79 -5.26 8.29
CA ILE A 57 -5.00 -6.04 8.56
C ILE A 57 -5.69 -6.42 7.23
N GLY A 58 -5.80 -5.48 6.29
CA GLY A 58 -6.35 -5.75 4.96
C GLY A 58 -5.58 -6.82 4.20
N LEU A 59 -4.24 -6.74 4.21
CA LEU A 59 -3.36 -7.74 3.60
C LEU A 59 -3.48 -9.11 4.28
N SER A 60 -3.67 -9.17 5.60
CA SER A 60 -3.82 -10.44 6.32
C SER A 60 -5.11 -11.20 5.96
N TYR A 61 -6.10 -10.50 5.42
CA TYR A 61 -7.39 -11.05 5.01
C TYR A 61 -7.41 -11.50 3.55
N GLU A 62 -6.54 -10.94 2.71
CA GLU A 62 -6.37 -11.31 1.29
C GLU A 62 -5.48 -12.54 1.12
#